data_AF-A0A954C1N1-F1
#
_entry.id   AF-A0A954C1N1-F1
#
_cell.length_a   1.000
_cell.length_b   1.000
_cell.length_c   1.000
_cell.angle_alpha   90.00
_cell.angle_beta   90.00
_cell.angle_gamma   90.00
#
_symmetry.space_group_name_H-M   'P 1'
#
loop_
_entity.id
_entity.type
_entity.pdbx_description
1 polymer ?
#
loop_
_entity_poly.entity_id
_entity_poly.type
_entity_poly.pdbx_seq_one_letter_code
_entity_poly.pdbx_strand_id
1 'polypeptide(L)'
;MEWVALGVALFAVLLAGLGHMGYRKHMLQLKQWARVLSEMPAVQPHQNLEDLPEPAQRLLRHAISDDAKAVRGVSFKAVGEIRPAKDGAWLPCVAYQTLRVPGGFTWRCYVKSGLMRLSGGDHYLAGSGGVHFWLLGVFHAVKSKGRDVAKSAAHRA
;
A
#
# COMPACT_ATOMS: atom_id res chain seq x y z
N MET A 1 30.84 34.05 8.62
CA MET A 1 29.68 33.27 9.15
C MET A 1 28.59 33.05 8.08
N GLU A 2 28.35 34.00 7.18
CA GLU A 2 27.31 33.89 6.14
C GLU A 2 27.50 32.71 5.16
N TRP A 3 28.74 32.43 4.74
CA TRP A 3 29.04 31.29 3.85
C TRP A 3 28.74 29.93 4.46
N VAL A 4 28.90 29.79 5.79
CA VAL A 4 28.58 28.55 6.51
C VAL A 4 27.06 28.37 6.56
N ALA A 5 26.31 29.43 6.87
CA ALA A 5 24.85 29.40 6.87
C ALA A 5 24.29 29.08 5.47
N LEU A 6 24.86 29.68 4.42
CA LEU A 6 24.49 29.40 3.03
C LEU A 6 24.79 27.94 2.65
N GLY A 7 25.98 27.44 3.03
CA GLY A 7 26.36 26.04 2.78
C GLY A 7 25.41 25.04 3.45
N VAL A 8 25.04 25.29 4.71
CA VAL A 8 24.08 24.47 5.45
C VAL A 8 22.69 24.51 4.81
N ALA A 9 22.22 25.68 4.40
CA ALA A 9 20.92 25.83 3.75
C ALA A 9 20.86 25.07 2.41
N LEU A 10 21.89 25.22 1.56
CA LEU A 10 21.98 24.50 0.29
C LEU A 10 22.02 22.99 0.49
N PHE A 11 22.76 22.51 1.48
CA PHE A 11 22.82 21.09 1.81
C PHE A 11 21.46 20.55 2.29
N ALA A 12 20.75 21.31 3.13
CA ALA A 12 19.41 20.93 3.58
C ALA A 12 18.41 20.86 2.41
N VAL A 13 18.47 21.80 1.47
CA VAL A 13 17.65 21.78 0.24
C VAL A 13 17.98 20.57 -0.63
N LEU A 14 19.27 20.24 -0.79
CA LEU A 14 19.69 19.06 -1.55
C LEU A 14 19.14 17.77 -0.93
N LEU A 15 19.28 17.60 0.39
CA LEU A 15 18.75 16.44 1.10
C LEU A 15 17.22 16.36 0.99
N ALA A 16 16.53 17.49 1.11
CA ALA A 16 15.08 17.55 0.93
C ALA A 16 14.67 17.14 -0.49
N GLY A 17 15.42 17.60 -1.50
CA GLY A 17 15.21 17.23 -2.90
C GLY A 17 15.38 15.73 -3.15
N LEU A 18 16.45 15.13 -2.63
CA LEU A 18 16.69 13.68 -2.73
C LEU A 18 15.61 12.86 -2.03
N GLY A 19 15.20 13.28 -0.83
CA GLY A 19 14.08 12.68 -0.10
C GLY A 19 12.78 12.75 -0.91
N HIS A 20 12.48 13.91 -1.48
CA HIS A 20 11.29 14.11 -2.31
C HIS A 20 11.30 13.29 -3.60
N MET A 21 12.46 13.13 -4.25
CA MET A 21 12.62 12.24 -5.39
C MET A 21 12.33 10.78 -5.01
N GLY A 22 12.86 10.32 -3.87
CA GLY A 22 12.59 8.99 -3.32
C GLY A 22 11.10 8.76 -3.07
N TYR A 23 10.44 9.73 -2.43
CA TYR A 23 8.99 9.73 -2.21
C TYR A 23 8.22 9.60 -3.53
N ARG A 24 8.52 10.46 -4.53
CA ARG A 24 7.83 10.44 -5.83
C ARG A 24 8.00 9.11 -6.54
N LYS A 25 9.21 8.57 -6.59
CA LYS A 25 9.50 7.27 -7.19
C LYS A 25 8.67 6.17 -6.54
N HIS A 26 8.61 6.14 -5.21
CA HIS A 26 7.84 5.15 -4.47
C HIS A 26 6.33 5.25 -4.74
N MET A 27 5.76 6.46 -4.70
CA MET A 27 4.33 6.66 -4.97
C MET A 27 3.95 6.31 -6.42
N LEU A 28 4.85 6.58 -7.38
CA LEU A 28 4.66 6.16 -8.77
C LEU A 28 4.70 4.63 -8.91
N GLN A 29 5.62 3.97 -8.23
CA GLN A 29 5.70 2.51 -8.23
C GLN A 29 4.41 1.87 -7.71
N LEU A 30 3.87 2.34 -6.57
CA LEU A 30 2.59 1.84 -6.05
C LEU A 30 1.42 2.06 -7.04
N LYS A 31 1.39 3.21 -7.74
CA LYS A 31 0.39 3.49 -8.78
C LYS A 31 0.52 2.54 -9.98
N GLN A 32 1.75 2.29 -10.44
CA GLN A 32 2.02 1.37 -11.54
C GLN A 32 1.61 -0.05 -11.18
N TRP A 33 1.92 -0.50 -9.96
CA TRP A 33 1.53 -1.83 -9.49
C TRP A 33 0.03 -1.97 -9.33
N ALA A 34 -0.67 -0.93 -8.83
CA ALA A 34 -2.13 -0.92 -8.82
C ALA A 34 -2.71 -1.10 -10.23
N ARG A 35 -2.09 -0.47 -11.24
CA ARG A 35 -2.49 -0.61 -12.65
C ARG A 35 -2.25 -2.03 -13.17
N VAL A 36 -1.07 -2.59 -12.94
CA VAL A 36 -0.74 -3.98 -13.30
C VAL A 36 -1.75 -4.95 -12.69
N LEU A 37 -2.05 -4.81 -11.40
CA LEU A 37 -3.04 -5.65 -10.70
C LEU A 37 -4.45 -5.50 -11.30
N SER A 38 -4.82 -4.29 -11.74
CA SER A 38 -6.14 -4.02 -12.34
C SER A 38 -6.29 -4.60 -13.74
N GLU A 39 -5.18 -4.80 -14.46
CA GLU A 39 -5.13 -5.32 -15.81
C GLU A 39 -4.98 -6.85 -15.85
N MET A 40 -4.82 -7.52 -14.70
CA MET A 40 -4.72 -8.98 -14.62
C MET A 40 -6.00 -9.69 -15.10
N PRO A 41 -5.88 -10.91 -15.68
CA PRO A 41 -7.04 -11.68 -16.18
C PRO A 41 -8.03 -11.97 -15.08
N ALA A 42 -9.34 -12.05 -15.40
CA ALA A 42 -10.39 -12.40 -14.45
C ALA A 42 -10.27 -13.85 -13.99
N VAL A 43 -10.75 -14.13 -12.77
CA VAL A 43 -10.75 -15.48 -12.17
C VAL A 43 -12.17 -15.83 -11.77
N GLN A 44 -12.53 -17.10 -11.96
CA GLN A 44 -13.84 -17.58 -11.56
C GLN A 44 -13.89 -17.74 -10.04
N PRO A 45 -14.92 -17.22 -9.36
CA PRO A 45 -14.99 -17.24 -7.89
C PRO A 45 -14.91 -18.64 -7.27
N HIS A 46 -15.43 -19.66 -7.95
CA HIS A 46 -15.40 -21.05 -7.47
C HIS A 46 -14.14 -21.82 -7.87
N GLN A 47 -13.20 -21.17 -8.55
CA GLN A 47 -11.93 -21.79 -8.89
C GLN A 47 -11.16 -22.12 -7.62
N ASN A 48 -10.68 -23.38 -7.51
CA ASN A 48 -9.84 -23.87 -6.42
C ASN A 48 -10.51 -23.87 -5.02
N LEU A 49 -11.85 -23.89 -4.94
CA LEU A 49 -12.52 -24.03 -3.64
C LEU A 49 -12.10 -25.32 -2.92
N GLU A 50 -11.86 -26.40 -3.66
CA GLU A 50 -11.47 -27.70 -3.11
C GLU A 50 -10.14 -27.68 -2.33
N ASP A 51 -9.27 -26.69 -2.60
CA ASP A 51 -7.99 -26.52 -1.91
C ASP A 51 -8.14 -25.87 -0.52
N LEU A 52 -9.34 -25.36 -0.20
CA LEU A 52 -9.61 -24.67 1.05
C LEU A 52 -10.12 -25.64 2.13
N PRO A 53 -9.92 -25.31 3.43
CA PRO A 53 -10.56 -26.06 4.51
C PRO A 53 -12.08 -26.06 4.37
N GLU A 54 -12.70 -27.19 4.70
CA GLU A 54 -14.14 -27.44 4.52
C GLU A 54 -15.06 -26.29 5.04
N PRO A 55 -14.79 -25.63 6.19
CA PRO A 55 -15.61 -24.50 6.63
C PRO A 55 -15.57 -23.29 5.68
N ALA A 56 -14.41 -23.01 5.08
CA ALA A 56 -14.25 -21.94 4.10
C ALA A 56 -14.98 -22.26 2.80
N GLN A 57 -14.93 -23.53 2.37
CA GLN A 57 -15.68 -23.99 1.19
C GLN A 57 -17.19 -23.78 1.37
N ARG A 58 -17.76 -24.25 2.49
CA ARG A 58 -19.19 -24.07 2.78
C ARG A 58 -19.60 -22.61 2.78
N LEU A 59 -18.82 -21.75 3.44
CA LEU A 59 -19.09 -20.32 3.50
C LEU A 59 -19.09 -19.69 2.10
N LEU A 60 -18.07 -19.99 1.28
CA LEU A 60 -17.94 -19.38 -0.04
C LEU A 60 -19.02 -19.87 -1.01
N ARG A 61 -19.38 -21.17 -0.98
CA ARG A 61 -20.50 -21.69 -1.77
C ARG A 61 -21.84 -21.09 -1.37
N HIS A 62 -22.03 -20.80 -0.07
CA HIS A 62 -23.22 -20.11 0.38
C HIS A 62 -23.25 -18.62 -0.02
N ALA A 63 -22.10 -17.95 0.05
CA ALA A 63 -22.00 -16.50 -0.18
C ALA A 63 -21.91 -16.10 -1.66
N ILE A 64 -21.51 -17.02 -2.54
CA ILE A 64 -21.24 -16.74 -3.95
C ILE A 64 -22.14 -17.62 -4.83
N SER A 65 -23.06 -16.99 -5.58
CA SER A 65 -23.93 -17.69 -6.54
C SER A 65 -23.13 -18.49 -7.57
N ASP A 66 -23.60 -19.66 -7.98
CA ASP A 66 -22.94 -20.50 -8.99
C ASP A 66 -22.79 -19.78 -10.36
N ASP A 67 -23.67 -18.83 -10.64
CA ASP A 67 -23.68 -17.97 -11.83
C ASP A 67 -22.85 -16.67 -11.65
N ALA A 68 -22.05 -16.58 -10.59
CA ALA A 68 -21.17 -15.45 -10.36
C ALA A 68 -20.17 -15.27 -11.51
N LYS A 69 -20.10 -14.03 -12.01
CA LYS A 69 -19.18 -13.68 -13.11
C LYS A 69 -17.73 -13.68 -12.63
N ALA A 70 -16.82 -14.01 -13.55
CA ALA A 70 -15.40 -13.89 -13.30
C ALA A 70 -15.03 -12.47 -12.84
N VAL A 71 -14.25 -12.37 -11.77
CA VAL A 71 -13.90 -11.08 -11.16
C VAL A 71 -12.44 -10.72 -11.44
N ARG A 72 -12.25 -9.43 -11.77
CA ARG A 72 -11.01 -8.62 -11.75
C ARG A 72 -10.31 -8.51 -10.40
N GLY A 73 -11.03 -8.73 -9.30
CA GLY A 73 -10.62 -8.23 -7.98
C GLY A 73 -11.30 -6.89 -7.72
N VAL A 74 -10.83 -6.17 -6.71
CA VAL A 74 -11.51 -4.98 -6.21
C VAL A 74 -10.55 -3.80 -6.10
N SER A 75 -11.02 -2.62 -6.50
CA SER A 75 -10.38 -1.36 -6.18
C SER A 75 -11.36 -0.49 -5.42
N PHE A 76 -10.94 0.06 -4.29
CA PHE A 76 -11.79 0.92 -3.47
C PHE A 76 -11.02 2.05 -2.82
N LYS A 77 -11.78 3.10 -2.46
CA LYS A 77 -11.33 4.25 -1.68
C LYS A 77 -11.93 4.14 -0.30
N ALA A 78 -11.10 4.11 0.73
CA ALA A 78 -11.52 4.21 2.12
C ALA A 78 -11.27 5.64 2.63
N VAL A 79 -12.22 6.17 3.39
CA VAL A 79 -12.08 7.45 4.10
C VAL A 79 -12.37 7.18 5.56
N GLY A 80 -11.47 7.62 6.43
CA GLY A 80 -11.59 7.38 7.87
C GLY A 80 -10.41 8.00 8.61
N GLU A 81 -10.02 7.37 9.71
CA GLU A 81 -8.91 7.82 10.54
C GLU A 81 -7.89 6.71 10.75
N ILE A 82 -6.64 7.10 10.95
CA ILE A 82 -5.54 6.20 11.30
C ILE A 82 -4.79 6.76 12.50
N ARG A 83 -4.25 5.87 13.32
CA ARG A 83 -3.37 6.22 14.44
C ARG A 83 -1.95 5.68 14.16
N PRO A 84 -1.04 6.49 13.57
CA PRO A 84 0.26 6.00 13.09
C PRO A 84 1.25 5.60 14.19
N ALA A 85 1.07 6.12 15.41
CA ALA A 85 1.89 5.81 16.58
C ALA A 85 0.99 5.31 17.71
N LYS A 86 1.46 4.35 18.51
CA LYS A 86 0.67 3.69 19.58
C LYS A 86 -0.03 4.70 20.51
N ASP A 87 0.70 5.74 20.89
CA ASP A 87 0.24 6.79 21.81
C ASP A 87 -0.06 8.12 21.07
N GLY A 88 -0.28 8.06 19.76
CA GLY A 88 -0.60 9.22 18.91
C GLY A 88 -2.10 9.49 18.78
N ALA A 89 -2.44 10.65 18.21
CA ALA A 89 -3.81 11.00 17.87
C ALA A 89 -4.32 10.19 16.65
N TRP A 90 -5.64 10.04 16.57
CA TRP A 90 -6.31 9.65 15.32
C TRP A 90 -6.24 10.79 14.32
N LEU A 91 -5.92 10.46 13.08
CA LEU A 91 -5.68 11.44 12.02
C LEU A 91 -6.49 11.06 10.79
N PRO A 92 -7.13 12.03 10.10
CA PRO A 92 -7.84 11.75 8.86
C PRO A 92 -6.93 11.09 7.81
N CYS A 93 -7.33 9.93 7.31
CA CYS A 93 -6.69 9.22 6.20
C CYS A 93 -7.69 8.98 5.07
N VAL A 94 -7.21 9.20 3.84
CA VAL A 94 -7.82 8.64 2.64
C VAL A 94 -6.91 7.55 2.12
N ALA A 95 -7.44 6.33 2.00
CA ALA A 95 -6.71 5.19 1.48
C ALA A 95 -7.30 4.70 0.15
N TYR A 96 -6.44 4.17 -0.71
CA TYR A 96 -6.78 3.55 -1.98
C TYR A 96 -6.18 2.16 -2.00
N GLN A 97 -7.02 1.14 -2.14
CA GLN A 97 -6.59 -0.25 -2.22
C GLN A 97 -7.00 -0.85 -3.56
N THR A 98 -6.09 -1.59 -4.16
CA THR A 98 -6.35 -2.51 -5.27
C THR A 98 -5.92 -3.88 -4.79
N LEU A 99 -6.84 -4.85 -4.79
CA LEU A 99 -6.63 -6.23 -4.36
C LEU A 99 -7.03 -7.18 -5.49
N ARG A 100 -6.15 -8.15 -5.77
CA ARG A 100 -6.34 -9.19 -6.79
C ARG A 100 -6.03 -10.55 -6.19
N VAL A 101 -7.01 -11.46 -6.26
CA VAL A 101 -6.86 -12.85 -5.83
C VAL A 101 -7.02 -13.79 -7.05
N PRO A 102 -6.05 -14.68 -7.33
CA PRO A 102 -4.68 -14.65 -6.82
C PRO A 102 -3.88 -13.51 -7.48
N GLY A 103 -2.88 -12.96 -6.80
CA GLY A 103 -1.88 -12.11 -7.46
C GLY A 103 -1.17 -11.13 -6.55
N GLY A 104 -1.92 -10.33 -5.79
CA GLY A 104 -1.31 -9.26 -5.02
C GLY A 104 -2.24 -8.12 -4.64
N PHE A 105 -1.66 -7.13 -3.98
CA PHE A 105 -2.35 -5.90 -3.65
C PHE A 105 -1.41 -4.71 -3.63
N THR A 106 -2.02 -3.53 -3.75
CA THR A 106 -1.39 -2.27 -3.33
C THR A 106 -2.39 -1.54 -2.45
N TRP A 107 -1.91 -0.97 -1.35
CA TRP A 107 -2.68 -0.05 -0.55
C TRP A 107 -1.84 1.21 -0.33
N ARG A 108 -2.49 2.36 -0.48
CA ARG A 108 -1.87 3.69 -0.40
C ARG A 108 -2.70 4.52 0.56
N CYS A 109 -2.09 5.10 1.60
CA CYS A 109 -2.77 6.05 2.48
C CYS A 109 -2.15 7.43 2.38
N TYR A 110 -3.00 8.43 2.52
CA TYR A 110 -2.68 9.84 2.60
C TYR A 110 -3.32 10.40 3.86
N VAL A 111 -2.46 10.80 4.81
CA VAL A 111 -2.84 11.46 6.06
C VAL A 111 -2.47 12.92 5.98
N LYS A 112 -3.39 13.80 6.37
CA LYS A 112 -3.14 15.25 6.44
C LYS A 112 -3.82 15.84 7.67
N SER A 113 -3.04 16.43 8.57
CA SER A 113 -3.52 17.18 9.72
C SER A 113 -2.58 18.35 10.02
N GLY A 114 -3.06 19.59 9.86
CA GLY A 114 -2.22 20.78 9.95
C GLY A 114 -1.01 20.72 9.01
N LEU A 115 0.19 20.91 9.58
CA LEU A 115 1.46 20.79 8.85
C LEU A 115 1.88 19.34 8.60
N MET A 116 1.34 18.39 9.34
CA MET A 116 1.71 16.99 9.22
C MET A 116 1.09 16.38 7.96
N ARG A 117 1.94 15.73 7.17
CA ARG A 117 1.54 14.94 6.00
C ARG A 117 2.28 13.61 6.06
N LEU A 118 1.54 12.51 6.13
CA LEU A 118 2.11 11.17 6.06
C LEU A 118 1.50 10.49 4.84
N SER A 119 2.33 10.00 3.94
CA SER A 119 1.84 9.28 2.77
C SER A 119 2.75 8.12 2.43
N GLY A 120 2.15 7.07 1.92
CA GLY A 120 2.87 5.83 1.69
C GLY A 120 1.91 4.69 1.45
N GLY A 121 2.43 3.49 1.60
CA GLY A 121 1.65 2.30 1.35
C GLY A 121 2.39 1.01 1.57
N ASP A 122 1.62 -0.05 1.52
CA ASP A 122 2.08 -1.42 1.49
C ASP A 122 1.69 -2.09 0.18
N HIS A 123 2.43 -3.14 -0.14
CA HIS A 123 2.23 -3.86 -1.38
C HIS A 123 2.63 -5.32 -1.24
N TYR A 124 2.06 -6.13 -2.12
CA TYR A 124 2.57 -7.44 -2.49
C TYR A 124 2.33 -7.67 -3.97
N LEU A 125 3.37 -8.02 -4.72
CA LEU A 125 3.26 -8.45 -6.11
C LEU A 125 4.47 -9.32 -6.47
N ALA A 126 4.22 -10.50 -7.05
CA ALA A 126 5.26 -11.41 -7.56
C ALA A 126 6.40 -11.69 -6.56
N GLY A 127 6.06 -11.98 -5.30
CA GLY A 127 7.04 -12.25 -4.23
C GLY A 127 7.70 -11.02 -3.62
N SER A 128 7.47 -9.82 -4.17
CA SER A 128 7.95 -8.56 -3.62
C SER A 128 6.88 -7.92 -2.74
N GLY A 129 7.15 -7.87 -1.43
CA GLY A 129 6.30 -7.19 -0.46
C GLY A 129 7.07 -6.18 0.40
N GLY A 130 6.40 -5.11 0.79
CA GLY A 130 7.02 -4.04 1.56
C GLY A 130 6.02 -3.02 2.09
N VAL A 131 6.46 -2.25 3.08
CA VAL A 131 5.71 -1.16 3.71
C VAL A 131 6.61 0.06 3.77
N HIS A 132 6.12 1.18 3.24
CA HIS A 132 6.90 2.41 3.13
C HIS A 132 6.02 3.63 3.40
N PHE A 133 6.45 4.49 4.31
CA PHE A 133 5.77 5.77 4.57
C PHE A 133 6.75 6.92 4.65
N TRP A 134 6.30 8.05 4.14
CA TRP A 134 7.05 9.29 4.01
C TRP A 134 6.35 10.40 4.78
N LEU A 135 7.08 11.05 5.67
CA LEU A 135 6.68 12.25 6.36
C LEU A 135 7.05 13.47 5.51
N LEU A 136 6.08 14.37 5.33
CA LEU A 136 6.15 15.57 4.49
C LEU A 136 6.53 15.30 3.02
N GLY A 137 6.51 14.04 2.59
CA GLY A 137 7.02 13.63 1.28
C GLY A 137 8.52 13.84 1.12
N VAL A 138 9.28 13.80 2.21
CA VAL A 138 10.75 13.98 2.23
C VAL A 138 11.43 12.94 3.11
N PHE A 139 10.95 12.76 4.35
CA PHE A 139 11.59 11.87 5.33
C PHE A 139 10.97 10.47 5.29
N HIS A 140 11.77 9.43 5.07
CA HIS A 140 11.29 8.04 4.98
C HIS A 140 11.07 7.46 6.38
N ALA A 141 9.93 7.77 6.99
CA ALA A 141 9.60 7.45 8.38
C ALA A 141 9.44 5.94 8.64
N VAL A 142 8.93 5.18 7.68
CA VAL A 142 8.78 3.72 7.78
C VAL A 142 9.36 3.08 6.53
N LYS A 143 10.23 2.09 6.70
CA LYS A 143 10.81 1.32 5.60
C LYS A 143 10.98 -0.13 6.02
N SER A 144 10.01 -0.97 5.70
CA SER A 144 10.03 -2.39 6.01
C SER A 144 10.04 -3.20 4.72
N LYS A 145 11.05 -4.07 4.58
CA LYS A 145 11.23 -5.02 3.48
C LYS A 145 11.90 -6.28 4.03
N GLY A 146 11.91 -7.35 3.23
CA GLY A 146 12.60 -8.59 3.54
C GLY A 146 11.66 -9.79 3.48
N ARG A 147 12.22 -10.99 3.72
CA ARG A 147 11.48 -12.24 3.55
C ARG A 147 10.23 -12.31 4.41
N ASP A 148 10.32 -11.91 5.68
CA ASP A 148 9.19 -12.00 6.60
C ASP A 148 8.11 -10.96 6.29
N VAL A 149 8.51 -9.76 5.85
CA VAL A 149 7.57 -8.73 5.37
C VAL A 149 6.86 -9.19 4.10
N ALA A 150 7.60 -9.77 3.15
CA ALA A 150 7.04 -10.30 1.92
C ALA A 150 6.09 -11.48 2.20
N LYS A 151 6.46 -12.40 3.11
CA LYS A 151 5.61 -13.50 3.55
C LYS A 151 4.33 -12.98 4.22
N SER A 152 4.45 -12.05 5.16
CA SER A 152 3.31 -11.41 5.81
C SER A 152 2.39 -10.71 4.81
N ALA A 153 2.95 -10.03 3.80
CA ALA A 153 2.18 -9.41 2.74
C ALA A 153 1.50 -10.44 1.83
N ALA A 154 2.17 -11.54 1.49
CA ALA A 154 1.59 -12.64 0.72
C ALA A 154 0.34 -13.24 1.38
N HIS A 155 0.35 -13.39 2.71
CA HIS A 155 -0.80 -13.89 3.48
C HIS A 155 -2.00 -12.92 3.52
N ARG A 156 -1.84 -11.68 3.05
CA ARG A 156 -2.90 -10.65 2.94
C ARG A 156 -3.33 -10.39 1.49
N ALA A 157 -2.74 -11.12 0.54
CA ALA A 157 -2.93 -10.96 -0.90
C ALA A 157 -3.85 -12.05 -1.48
#